data_AF-A0A4Q1A632-F1
#
_entry.id   AF-A0A4Q1A632-F1
#
_cell.length_a   1.000
_cell.length_b   1.000
_cell.length_c   1.000
_cell.angle_alpha   90.00
_cell.angle_beta   90.00
_cell.angle_gamma   90.00
#
_symmetry.space_group_name_H-M   'P 1'
#
loop_
_entity.id
_entity.type
_entity.pdbx_description
1 polymer ?
#
loop_
_entity_poly.entity_id
_entity_poly.type
_entity_poly.pdbx_seq_one_letter_code
_entity_poly.pdbx_strand_id
1 'polypeptide(L)'
;MELYLGYPIFIWEGLINFVSVVVAGLVIAFITTFYLKKKDEKTRVAGVILEKRVNAQHEILQFVESNTQKFEMLQSDAIILRELILSHDLELPYDPQIQYADIFSSVDKFHKFFHGFESILEKHKLWLDLKVRHQMLLMNSYFASINAMLVSFNRLPLPNGVKLKEKDFTVLGNKLLLILGAGLDEEFNFLVMDLEVLMVNSIYKLDLTRPKSGFFSKRKASKEVKRVENFLYNESLFGEYIRIIPILIIQILQAYKNIEINIDEAMDYYMKVANTSGADKPHSFL
;
A
#
# COMPACT_ATOMS: atom_id res chain seq x y z
N MET A 1 6.42 71.35 -50.00
CA MET A 1 6.01 70.54 -48.84
C MET A 1 5.70 69.17 -49.36
N GLU A 2 6.47 68.16 -48.97
CA GLU A 2 6.16 66.79 -49.37
C GLU A 2 4.83 66.39 -48.70
N LEU A 3 3.87 66.01 -49.55
CA LEU A 3 2.51 65.66 -49.20
C LEU A 3 2.34 64.17 -49.49
N TYR A 4 1.96 63.39 -48.48
CA TYR A 4 1.64 61.98 -48.69
C TYR A 4 0.11 61.83 -48.64
N LEU A 5 -0.50 61.33 -49.73
CA LEU A 5 -1.95 61.19 -49.88
C LEU A 5 -2.74 62.48 -49.56
N GLY A 6 -2.19 63.65 -49.93
CA GLY A 6 -2.87 64.94 -49.78
C GLY A 6 -2.79 65.59 -48.38
N TYR A 7 -2.09 65.00 -47.40
CA TYR A 7 -1.87 65.56 -46.06
C TYR A 7 -0.39 65.82 -45.74
N PRO A 8 -0.06 66.83 -44.90
CA PRO A 8 1.31 67.09 -44.46
C PRO A 8 1.92 65.86 -43.77
N ILE A 9 3.18 65.53 -44.08
CA ILE A 9 3.90 64.37 -43.51
C ILE A 9 3.87 64.34 -41.99
N PHE A 10 3.96 65.50 -41.34
CA PHE A 10 3.89 65.61 -39.88
C PHE A 10 2.60 65.02 -39.28
N ILE A 11 1.46 65.12 -39.97
CA ILE A 11 0.19 64.53 -39.53
C ILE A 11 0.25 63.00 -39.62
N TRP A 12 0.87 62.46 -40.68
CA TRP A 12 1.04 61.02 -40.86
C TRP A 12 2.01 60.42 -39.85
N GLU A 13 3.13 61.08 -39.57
CA GLU A 13 4.08 60.65 -38.52
C GLU A 13 3.42 60.66 -37.13
N GLY A 14 2.63 61.69 -36.83
CA GLY A 14 1.85 61.77 -35.59
C GLY A 14 0.84 60.62 -35.46
N LEU A 15 0.13 60.31 -36.55
CA LEU A 15 -0.86 59.23 -36.58
C LEU A 15 -0.21 57.85 -36.40
N ILE A 16 0.91 57.58 -37.08
CA ILE A 16 1.65 56.32 -36.97
C ILE A 16 2.21 56.15 -35.55
N ASN A 17 2.80 57.20 -34.97
CA ASN A 17 3.29 57.15 -33.59
C ASN A 17 2.17 56.89 -32.59
N PHE A 18 1.03 57.56 -32.74
CA PHE A 18 -0.15 57.34 -31.89
C PHE A 18 -0.67 55.90 -32.00
N VAL A 19 -0.81 55.37 -33.21
CA VAL A 19 -1.22 53.98 -33.44
C VAL A 19 -0.20 53.01 -32.83
N SER A 20 1.10 53.27 -32.96
CA SER A 20 2.14 52.42 -32.39
C SER A 20 2.05 52.34 -30.85
N VAL A 21 1.81 53.47 -30.18
CA VAL A 21 1.69 53.56 -28.73
C VAL A 21 0.42 52.85 -28.26
N VAL A 22 -0.70 53.03 -28.95
CA VAL A 22 -1.97 52.36 -28.63
C VAL A 22 -1.84 50.84 -28.81
N VAL A 23 -1.25 50.38 -29.92
CA VAL A 23 -1.03 48.95 -30.16
C VAL A 23 -0.07 48.36 -29.13
N ALA A 24 1.04 49.03 -28.83
CA ALA A 24 1.97 48.60 -27.78
C ALA A 24 1.27 48.52 -26.41
N GLY A 25 0.46 49.53 -26.05
CA GLY A 25 -0.34 49.54 -24.84
C GLY A 25 -1.34 48.39 -24.76
N LEU A 26 -2.04 48.09 -25.87
CA LEU A 26 -2.97 46.97 -25.96
C LEU A 26 -2.28 45.62 -25.86
N VAL A 27 -1.11 45.44 -26.48
CA VAL A 27 -0.33 44.20 -26.40
C VAL A 27 0.17 43.99 -24.97
N ILE A 28 0.68 45.04 -24.30
CA ILE A 28 1.10 44.96 -22.90
C ILE A 28 -0.09 44.65 -21.99
N ALA A 29 -1.23 45.32 -22.19
CA ALA A 29 -2.46 45.06 -21.42
C ALA A 29 -2.98 43.63 -21.65
N PHE A 30 -2.90 43.12 -22.88
CA PHE A 30 -3.28 41.75 -23.20
C PHE A 30 -2.36 40.73 -22.54
N ILE A 31 -1.03 40.91 -22.66
CA ILE A 31 -0.05 40.03 -22.03
C ILE A 31 -0.22 40.03 -20.52
N THR A 32 -0.27 41.21 -19.88
CA THR A 32 -0.44 41.30 -18.42
C THR A 32 -1.75 40.66 -17.97
N THR A 33 -2.88 40.95 -18.63
CA THR A 33 -4.18 40.41 -18.24
C THR A 33 -4.28 38.91 -18.45
N PHE A 34 -3.91 38.39 -19.62
CA PHE A 34 -4.08 36.97 -19.92
C PHE A 34 -2.96 36.10 -19.33
N TYR A 35 -1.71 36.54 -19.39
CA TYR A 35 -0.58 35.74 -18.93
C TYR A 35 -0.51 35.71 -17.39
N LEU A 36 -0.60 36.87 -16.72
CA LEU A 36 -0.53 36.92 -15.25
C LEU A 36 -1.74 36.24 -14.62
N LYS A 37 -2.96 36.52 -15.10
CA LYS A 37 -4.17 35.86 -14.58
C LYS A 37 -4.14 34.34 -14.76
N LYS A 38 -3.66 33.86 -15.91
CA LYS A 38 -3.49 32.41 -16.15
C LYS A 38 -2.39 31.81 -15.29
N LYS A 39 -1.31 32.56 -15.01
CA LYS A 39 -0.24 32.13 -14.10
C LYS A 39 -0.76 32.04 -12.66
N ASP A 40 -1.50 33.04 -12.20
CA ASP A 40 -2.10 33.08 -10.86
C ASP A 40 -3.15 31.98 -10.67
N GLU A 41 -3.94 31.69 -11.70
CA GLU A 41 -4.89 30.59 -11.64
C GLU A 41 -4.17 29.23 -11.57
N LYS A 42 -3.08 29.06 -12.31
CA LYS A 42 -2.25 27.85 -12.22
C LYS A 42 -1.61 27.68 -10.85
N THR A 43 -1.07 28.75 -10.25
CA THR A 43 -0.46 28.70 -8.91
C THR A 43 -1.52 28.43 -7.84
N ARG A 44 -2.72 29.02 -7.96
CA ARG A 44 -3.85 28.74 -7.08
C ARG A 44 -4.25 27.27 -7.14
N VAL A 45 -4.43 26.72 -8.34
CA VAL A 45 -4.80 25.30 -8.52
C VAL A 45 -3.70 24.38 -7.99
N ALA A 46 -2.44 24.70 -8.25
CA ALA A 46 -1.29 23.98 -7.69
C ALA A 46 -1.30 23.97 -6.15
N GLY A 47 -1.60 25.11 -5.52
CA GLY A 47 -1.74 25.22 -4.06
C GLY A 47 -2.84 24.35 -3.49
N VAL A 48 -4.02 24.31 -4.13
CA VAL A 48 -5.13 23.44 -3.69
C VAL A 48 -4.78 21.95 -3.84
N ILE A 49 -4.12 21.56 -4.93
CA ILE A 49 -3.68 20.17 -5.12
C ILE A 49 -2.68 19.77 -4.04
N LEU A 50 -1.75 20.67 -3.72
CA LEU A 50 -0.77 20.46 -2.66
C LEU A 50 -1.45 20.25 -1.30
N GLU A 51 -2.38 21.13 -0.95
CA GLU A 51 -3.14 21.03 0.30
C GLU A 51 -3.88 19.69 0.39
N LYS A 52 -4.54 19.27 -0.68
CA LYS A 52 -5.22 17.95 -0.72
C LYS A 52 -4.25 16.78 -0.57
N ARG A 53 -3.05 16.86 -1.16
CA ARG A 53 -2.03 15.80 -1.02
C ARG A 53 -1.48 15.73 0.40
N VAL A 54 -1.15 16.87 0.99
CA VAL A 54 -0.64 16.93 2.38
C VAL A 54 -1.69 16.39 3.34
N ASN A 55 -2.94 16.81 3.19
CA ASN A 55 -4.05 16.31 4.02
C ASN A 55 -4.26 14.80 3.85
N ALA A 56 -4.17 14.29 2.62
CA ALA A 56 -4.27 12.86 2.34
C ALA A 56 -3.14 12.06 3.02
N GLN A 57 -1.90 12.52 2.90
CA GLN A 57 -0.74 11.86 3.52
C GLN A 57 -0.82 11.92 5.04
N HIS A 58 -1.24 13.06 5.61
CA HIS A 58 -1.44 13.20 7.05
C HIS A 58 -2.51 12.24 7.57
N GLU A 59 -3.64 12.10 6.88
CA GLU A 59 -4.69 11.15 7.27
C GLU A 59 -4.21 9.69 7.20
N ILE A 60 -3.39 9.34 6.20
CA ILE A 60 -2.81 8.00 6.11
C ILE A 60 -1.83 7.74 7.26
N LEU A 61 -0.92 8.67 7.53
CA LEU A 61 0.05 8.55 8.63
C LEU A 61 -0.66 8.40 9.98
N GLN A 62 -1.64 9.28 10.25
CA GLN A 62 -2.42 9.22 11.48
C GLN A 62 -3.16 7.88 11.61
N PHE A 63 -3.69 7.33 10.51
CA PHE A 63 -4.31 6.01 10.53
C PHE A 63 -3.32 4.90 10.85
N VAL A 64 -2.15 4.89 10.21
CA VAL A 64 -1.11 3.88 10.46
C VAL A 64 -0.65 3.99 11.92
N GLU A 65 -0.19 5.15 12.37
CA GLU A 65 0.28 5.39 13.75
C GLU A 65 -0.74 5.00 14.82
N SER A 66 -2.02 5.32 14.61
CA SER A 66 -3.08 5.01 15.59
C SER A 66 -3.39 3.52 15.68
N ASN A 67 -3.05 2.73 14.67
CA ASN A 67 -3.32 1.29 14.63
C ASN A 67 -2.06 0.43 14.81
N THR A 68 -0.84 0.96 14.63
CA THR A 68 0.42 0.19 14.73
C THR A 68 1.07 0.24 16.11
N GLN A 69 0.29 0.48 17.17
CA GLN A 69 0.81 0.45 18.54
C GLN A 69 1.39 -0.92 18.88
N LYS A 70 2.58 -0.92 19.49
CA LYS A 70 3.32 -2.13 19.86
C LYS A 70 2.94 -2.60 21.26
N PHE A 71 2.79 -3.91 21.41
CA PHE A 71 2.62 -4.57 22.69
C PHE A 71 3.79 -5.51 22.95
N GLU A 72 4.25 -5.52 24.20
CA GLU A 72 5.22 -6.49 24.69
C GLU A 72 4.48 -7.72 25.22
N MET A 73 4.92 -8.90 24.78
CA MET A 73 4.31 -10.14 25.25
C MET A 73 4.82 -10.52 26.65
N LEU A 74 3.95 -11.13 27.46
CA LEU A 74 4.32 -11.64 28.77
C LEU A 74 5.40 -12.74 28.64
N GLN A 75 6.37 -12.76 29.55
CA GLN A 75 7.55 -13.64 29.46
C GLN A 75 7.19 -15.13 29.35
N SER A 76 6.13 -15.60 30.03
CA SER A 76 5.70 -17.01 29.97
C SER A 76 5.26 -17.42 28.57
N ASP A 77 4.49 -16.56 27.90
CA ASP A 77 3.94 -16.84 26.58
C ASP A 77 5.02 -16.63 25.51
N ALA A 78 5.95 -15.70 25.76
CA ALA A 78 7.08 -15.41 24.87
C ALA A 78 8.01 -16.61 24.70
N ILE A 79 8.26 -17.37 25.78
CA ILE A 79 9.08 -18.57 25.72
C ILE A 79 8.42 -19.66 24.86
N ILE A 80 7.12 -19.88 25.04
CA ILE A 80 6.36 -20.89 24.27
C ILE A 80 6.34 -20.51 22.79
N LEU A 81 6.06 -19.24 22.49
CA LEU A 81 6.06 -18.76 21.13
C LEU A 81 7.46 -18.83 20.50
N ARG A 82 8.50 -18.49 21.26
CA ARG A 82 9.90 -18.60 20.84
C ARG A 82 10.29 -20.03 20.47
N GLU A 83 9.96 -21.00 21.30
CA GLU A 83 10.20 -22.42 21.00
C GLU A 83 9.46 -22.85 19.71
N LEU A 84 8.22 -22.38 19.53
CA LEU A 84 7.42 -22.68 18.34
C LEU A 84 7.98 -22.02 17.06
N ILE A 85 8.45 -20.78 17.16
CA ILE A 85 9.02 -20.03 16.03
C ILE A 85 10.41 -20.61 15.65
N LEU A 86 11.28 -20.86 16.63
CA LEU A 86 12.60 -21.46 16.40
C LEU A 86 12.51 -22.91 15.88
N SER A 87 11.50 -23.68 16.29
CA SER A 87 11.31 -25.04 15.76
C SER A 87 10.89 -25.09 14.28
N HIS A 88 10.52 -23.95 13.71
CA HIS A 88 10.13 -23.80 12.32
C HIS A 88 11.14 -22.98 11.50
N ASP A 89 12.36 -22.77 12.02
CA ASP A 89 13.42 -21.97 11.39
C ASP A 89 12.98 -20.53 11.02
N LEU A 90 12.02 -19.96 11.77
CA LEU A 90 11.60 -18.58 11.60
C LEU A 90 12.54 -17.64 12.37
N GLU A 91 12.92 -16.53 11.76
CA GLU A 91 13.75 -15.52 12.40
C GLU A 91 12.95 -14.72 13.46
N LEU A 92 13.59 -14.48 14.61
CA LEU A 92 13.07 -13.65 15.69
C LEU A 92 13.87 -12.35 15.75
N PRO A 93 13.28 -11.20 15.36
CA PRO A 93 14.02 -9.94 15.31
C PRO A 93 14.39 -9.40 16.69
N TYR A 94 13.62 -9.77 17.74
CA TYR A 94 13.81 -9.28 19.11
C TYR A 94 13.89 -10.46 20.09
N ASP A 95 15.11 -10.81 20.55
CA ASP A 95 15.36 -11.76 21.64
C ASP A 95 15.88 -10.96 22.85
N PRO A 96 15.33 -11.10 24.08
CA PRO A 96 14.32 -12.07 24.56
C PRO A 96 12.89 -11.54 24.70
N GLN A 97 12.62 -10.27 24.34
CA GLN A 97 11.30 -9.65 24.46
C GLN A 97 10.61 -9.61 23.10
N ILE A 98 9.60 -10.46 22.91
CA ILE A 98 8.79 -10.46 21.69
C ILE A 98 7.84 -9.27 21.72
N GLN A 99 7.96 -8.42 20.70
CA GLN A 99 7.06 -7.30 20.44
C GLN A 99 6.24 -7.61 19.18
N TYR A 100 4.98 -7.20 19.18
CA TYR A 100 4.10 -7.30 18.02
C TYR A 100 3.14 -6.12 17.97
N ALA A 101 2.65 -5.78 16.77
CA ALA A 101 1.63 -4.73 16.62
C ALA A 101 0.25 -5.20 17.07
N ASP A 102 -0.54 -4.34 17.71
CA ASP A 102 -1.85 -4.67 18.30
C ASP A 102 -2.84 -5.27 17.29
N ILE A 103 -2.71 -4.88 16.02
CA ILE A 103 -3.51 -5.43 14.92
C ILE A 103 -3.41 -6.95 14.82
N PHE A 104 -2.29 -7.54 15.23
CA PHE A 104 -2.05 -8.98 15.20
C PHE A 104 -2.58 -9.71 16.45
N SER A 105 -3.07 -8.98 17.46
CA SER A 105 -3.62 -9.60 18.68
C SER A 105 -4.96 -10.31 18.44
N SER A 106 -5.75 -9.86 17.47
CA SER A 106 -7.02 -10.50 17.14
C SER A 106 -7.43 -10.33 15.68
N VAL A 107 -8.17 -11.32 15.17
CA VAL A 107 -8.74 -11.30 13.82
C VAL A 107 -9.64 -10.08 13.62
N ASP A 108 -10.46 -9.73 14.61
CA ASP A 108 -11.36 -8.57 14.53
C ASP A 108 -10.58 -7.25 14.39
N LYS A 109 -9.48 -7.08 15.13
CA LYS A 109 -8.64 -5.89 15.03
C LYS A 109 -7.92 -5.85 13.70
N PHE A 110 -7.36 -6.99 13.26
CA PHE A 110 -6.72 -7.11 11.95
C PHE A 110 -7.69 -6.76 10.81
N HIS A 111 -8.90 -7.30 10.80
CA HIS A 111 -9.90 -7.01 9.77
C HIS A 111 -10.35 -5.54 9.79
N LYS A 112 -10.54 -4.95 10.97
CA LYS A 112 -10.85 -3.51 11.08
C LYS A 112 -9.73 -2.65 10.51
N PHE A 113 -8.48 -2.99 10.82
CA PHE A 113 -7.31 -2.30 10.27
C PHE A 113 -7.22 -2.49 8.76
N PHE A 114 -7.32 -3.72 8.27
CA PHE A 114 -7.21 -4.05 6.84
C PHE A 114 -8.27 -3.32 6.01
N HIS A 115 -9.53 -3.39 6.40
CA HIS A 115 -10.61 -2.65 5.71
C HIS A 115 -10.49 -1.13 5.85
N GLY A 116 -10.00 -0.64 7.00
CA GLY A 116 -9.69 0.77 7.18
C GLY A 116 -8.59 1.24 6.22
N PHE A 117 -7.55 0.42 6.05
CA PHE A 117 -6.43 0.69 5.14
C PHE A 117 -6.89 0.70 3.68
N GLU A 118 -7.70 -0.28 3.27
CA GLU A 118 -8.33 -0.32 1.93
C GLU A 118 -9.16 0.94 1.66
N SER A 119 -10.02 1.32 2.61
CA SER A 119 -10.87 2.52 2.49
C SER A 119 -10.04 3.80 2.33
N ILE A 120 -8.97 3.94 3.09
CA ILE A 120 -8.06 5.09 3.02
C ILE A 120 -7.32 5.13 1.69
N LEU A 121 -6.81 3.97 1.23
CA LEU A 121 -6.17 3.86 -0.08
C LEU A 121 -7.14 4.29 -1.19
N GLU A 122 -8.39 3.81 -1.16
CA GLU A 122 -9.39 4.16 -2.17
C GLU A 122 -9.77 5.64 -2.16
N LYS A 123 -9.93 6.21 -0.96
CA LYS A 123 -10.26 7.63 -0.75
C LYS A 123 -9.17 8.54 -1.32
N HIS A 124 -7.90 8.20 -1.11
CA HIS A 124 -6.77 9.10 -1.38
C HIS A 124 -5.94 8.77 -2.62
N LYS A 125 -6.18 7.63 -3.29
CA LYS A 125 -5.39 7.14 -4.46
C LYS A 125 -5.10 8.16 -5.57
N LEU A 126 -5.94 9.19 -5.73
CA LEU A 126 -5.80 10.22 -6.75
C LEU A 126 -4.76 11.29 -6.39
N TRP A 127 -4.58 11.54 -5.10
CA TRP A 127 -3.75 12.63 -4.58
C TRP A 127 -2.32 12.18 -4.24
N LEU A 128 -2.12 10.87 -4.09
CA LEU A 128 -0.82 10.27 -3.78
C LEU A 128 0.16 10.31 -4.95
N ASP A 129 1.43 10.50 -4.60
CA ASP A 129 2.53 10.31 -5.53
C ASP A 129 2.64 8.84 -5.99
N LEU A 130 3.28 8.62 -7.13
CA LEU A 130 3.50 7.31 -7.73
C LEU A 130 4.15 6.33 -6.76
N LYS A 131 5.18 6.78 -6.02
CA LYS A 131 5.93 5.95 -5.09
C LYS A 131 5.13 5.60 -3.84
N VAL A 132 4.50 6.61 -3.22
CA VAL A 132 3.64 6.42 -2.05
C VAL A 132 2.47 5.49 -2.39
N ARG A 133 1.85 5.67 -3.55
CA ARG A 133 0.77 4.77 -3.99
C ARG A 133 1.25 3.35 -4.25
N HIS A 134 2.46 3.17 -4.80
CA HIS A 134 3.04 1.84 -4.98
C HIS A 134 3.27 1.16 -3.63
N GLN A 135 3.85 1.87 -2.66
CA GLN A 135 4.09 1.33 -1.33
C GLN A 135 2.78 0.96 -0.61
N MET A 136 1.75 1.81 -0.70
CA MET A 136 0.44 1.45 -0.15
C MET A 136 -0.18 0.23 -0.84
N LEU A 137 0.01 0.07 -2.15
CA LEU A 137 -0.45 -1.13 -2.86
C LEU A 137 0.28 -2.38 -2.37
N LEU A 138 1.59 -2.29 -2.18
CA LEU A 138 2.42 -3.36 -1.64
C LEU A 138 1.93 -3.77 -0.26
N MET A 139 1.76 -2.82 0.66
CA MET A 139 1.21 -3.08 2.00
C MET A 139 -0.20 -3.69 1.94
N ASN A 140 -1.05 -3.20 1.04
CA ASN A 140 -2.40 -3.77 0.87
C ASN A 140 -2.35 -5.23 0.43
N SER A 141 -1.49 -5.56 -0.54
CA SER A 141 -1.27 -6.93 -0.99
C SER A 141 -0.66 -7.80 0.10
N TYR A 142 0.27 -7.26 0.90
CA TYR A 142 0.84 -7.92 2.06
C TYR A 142 -0.23 -8.33 3.08
N PHE A 143 -1.09 -7.39 3.49
CA PHE A 143 -2.20 -7.70 4.41
C PHE A 143 -3.24 -8.62 3.78
N ALA A 144 -3.50 -8.49 2.47
CA ALA A 144 -4.40 -9.40 1.76
C ALA A 144 -3.87 -10.84 1.77
N SER A 145 -2.56 -11.04 1.64
CA SER A 145 -1.92 -12.36 1.76
C SER A 145 -2.09 -12.94 3.17
N ILE A 146 -1.86 -12.14 4.23
CA ILE A 146 -2.12 -12.57 5.62
C ILE A 146 -3.59 -12.96 5.80
N ASN A 147 -4.52 -12.16 5.28
CA ASN A 147 -5.96 -12.48 5.34
C ASN A 147 -6.29 -13.79 4.61
N ALA A 148 -5.66 -14.05 3.45
CA ALA A 148 -5.83 -15.31 2.72
C ALA A 148 -5.35 -16.53 3.54
N MET A 149 -4.29 -16.38 4.33
CA MET A 149 -3.84 -17.41 5.26
C MET A 149 -4.85 -17.67 6.37
N LEU A 150 -5.53 -16.66 6.90
CA LEU A 150 -6.61 -16.85 7.88
C LEU A 150 -7.81 -17.61 7.30
N VAL A 151 -8.15 -17.34 6.04
CA VAL A 151 -9.23 -18.06 5.35
C VAL A 151 -8.86 -19.51 5.05
N SER A 152 -7.56 -19.84 5.03
CA SER A 152 -7.07 -21.17 4.69
C SER A 152 -7.50 -22.27 5.67
N PHE A 153 -7.84 -21.94 6.92
CA PHE A 153 -8.44 -22.91 7.86
C PHE A 153 -9.72 -23.56 7.32
N ASN A 154 -10.49 -22.87 6.46
CA ASN A 154 -11.69 -23.43 5.82
C ASN A 154 -11.38 -24.49 4.75
N ARG A 155 -10.14 -24.55 4.29
CA ARG A 155 -9.70 -25.38 3.16
C ARG A 155 -8.96 -26.62 3.63
N LEU A 156 -8.85 -26.88 4.92
CA LEU A 156 -8.19 -28.07 5.42
C LEU A 156 -9.14 -29.28 5.41
N PRO A 157 -8.68 -30.47 4.99
CA PRO A 157 -9.47 -31.68 5.08
C PRO A 157 -9.57 -32.10 6.55
N LEU A 158 -10.78 -32.07 7.09
CA LEU A 158 -11.06 -32.51 8.46
C LEU A 158 -11.52 -33.98 8.47
N PRO A 159 -11.15 -34.77 9.50
CA PRO A 159 -11.68 -36.12 9.64
C PRO A 159 -13.21 -36.15 9.72
N ASN A 160 -13.79 -37.25 9.24
CA ASN A 160 -15.23 -37.43 9.20
C ASN A 160 -15.87 -37.20 10.60
N GLY A 161 -16.78 -36.22 10.69
CA GLY A 161 -17.48 -35.86 11.92
C GLY A 161 -16.96 -34.60 12.63
N VAL A 162 -15.79 -34.08 12.25
CA VAL A 162 -15.24 -32.84 12.81
C VAL A 162 -15.68 -31.65 11.95
N LYS A 163 -16.46 -30.74 12.53
CA LYS A 163 -16.81 -29.45 11.91
C LYS A 163 -16.28 -28.31 12.76
N LEU A 164 -15.62 -27.36 12.12
CA LEU A 164 -15.21 -26.10 12.75
C LEU A 164 -16.44 -25.17 12.85
N LYS A 165 -16.70 -24.66 14.06
CA LYS A 165 -17.68 -23.59 14.27
C LYS A 165 -17.01 -22.24 14.04
N GLU A 166 -17.80 -21.19 13.81
CA GLU A 166 -17.30 -19.81 13.63
C GLU A 166 -16.33 -19.38 14.75
N LYS A 167 -16.66 -19.71 16.01
CA LYS A 167 -15.78 -19.42 17.17
C LYS A 167 -14.43 -20.12 17.11
N ASP A 168 -14.36 -21.32 16.51
CA ASP A 168 -13.10 -22.05 16.38
C ASP A 168 -12.17 -21.31 15.41
N PHE A 169 -12.71 -20.72 14.34
CA PHE A 169 -11.93 -19.92 13.40
C PHE A 169 -11.35 -18.67 14.02
N THR A 170 -12.11 -17.99 14.89
CA THR A 170 -11.58 -16.82 15.61
C THR A 170 -10.41 -17.20 16.51
N VAL A 171 -10.50 -18.32 17.23
CA VAL A 171 -9.41 -18.77 18.13
C VAL A 171 -8.19 -19.22 17.35
N LEU A 172 -8.37 -20.03 16.30
CA LEU A 172 -7.28 -20.50 15.44
C LEU A 172 -6.61 -19.33 14.70
N GLY A 173 -7.43 -18.41 14.18
CA GLY A 173 -6.97 -17.20 13.50
C GLY A 173 -6.19 -16.27 14.42
N ASN A 174 -6.65 -16.05 15.66
CA ASN A 174 -5.91 -15.24 16.64
C ASN A 174 -4.52 -15.84 16.94
N LYS A 175 -4.43 -17.17 17.08
CA LYS A 175 -3.15 -17.86 17.31
C LYS A 175 -2.21 -17.72 16.11
N LEU A 176 -2.72 -17.92 14.89
CA LEU A 176 -1.92 -17.78 13.68
C LEU A 176 -1.44 -16.33 13.50
N LEU A 177 -2.33 -15.35 13.69
CA LEU A 177 -1.99 -13.93 13.60
C LEU A 177 -0.89 -13.54 14.57
N LEU A 178 -0.93 -14.06 15.80
CA LEU A 178 0.08 -13.74 16.81
C LEU A 178 1.45 -14.31 16.44
N ILE A 179 1.51 -15.54 15.90
CA ILE A 179 2.75 -16.14 15.38
C ILE A 179 3.30 -15.32 14.20
N LEU A 180 2.45 -15.00 13.23
CA LEU A 180 2.83 -14.19 12.07
C LEU A 180 3.24 -12.78 12.47
N GLY A 181 2.52 -12.16 13.39
CA GLY A 181 2.79 -10.80 13.88
C GLY A 181 4.13 -10.71 14.60
N ALA A 182 4.53 -11.74 15.34
CA ALA A 182 5.84 -11.81 16.00
C ALA A 182 6.97 -12.08 15.00
N GLY A 183 6.79 -13.05 14.09
CA GLY A 183 7.82 -13.42 13.11
C GLY A 183 8.03 -12.40 12.00
N LEU A 184 7.00 -11.61 11.67
CA LEU A 184 7.05 -10.60 10.62
C LEU A 184 7.11 -9.16 11.17
N ASP A 185 7.39 -8.99 12.46
CA ASP A 185 7.33 -7.66 13.09
C ASP A 185 8.34 -6.68 12.44
N GLU A 186 9.55 -7.16 12.15
CA GLU A 186 10.59 -6.38 11.49
C GLU A 186 10.17 -5.95 10.08
N GLU A 187 9.67 -6.88 9.28
CA GLU A 187 9.18 -6.58 7.93
C GLU A 187 8.01 -5.60 7.97
N PHE A 188 7.07 -5.79 8.88
CA PHE A 188 5.97 -4.86 9.08
C PHE A 188 6.46 -3.45 9.44
N ASN A 189 7.43 -3.34 10.36
CA ASN A 189 8.04 -2.06 10.73
C ASN A 189 8.76 -1.42 9.55
N PHE A 190 9.49 -2.21 8.77
CA PHE A 190 10.15 -1.74 7.56
C PHE A 190 9.15 -1.17 6.55
N LEU A 191 8.03 -1.86 6.31
CA LEU A 191 6.99 -1.40 5.39
C LEU A 191 6.35 -0.07 5.84
N VAL A 192 6.09 0.07 7.14
CA VAL A 192 5.57 1.31 7.73
C VAL A 192 6.59 2.45 7.63
N MET A 193 7.83 2.20 8.01
CA MET A 193 8.90 3.20 7.97
C MET A 193 9.18 3.67 6.54
N ASP A 194 9.22 2.75 5.56
CA ASP A 194 9.42 3.13 4.16
C ASP A 194 8.25 3.96 3.62
N LEU A 195 7.00 3.65 4.03
CA LEU A 195 5.84 4.47 3.70
C LEU A 195 6.00 5.90 4.23
N GLU A 196 6.39 6.05 5.50
CA GLU A 196 6.64 7.37 6.13
C GLU A 196 7.71 8.16 5.37
N VAL A 197 8.86 7.53 5.10
CA VAL A 197 9.97 8.15 4.36
C VAL A 197 9.53 8.57 2.96
N LEU A 198 8.75 7.75 2.26
CA LEU A 198 8.22 8.08 0.93
C LEU A 198 7.22 9.23 0.97
N MET A 199 6.36 9.30 1.99
CA MET A 199 5.43 10.41 2.17
C MET A 199 6.17 11.72 2.46
N VAL A 200 7.10 11.70 3.40
CA VAL A 200 7.93 12.86 3.76
C VAL A 200 8.70 13.35 2.53
N ASN A 201 9.34 12.46 1.78
CA ASN A 201 10.02 12.80 0.53
C ASN A 201 9.07 13.38 -0.52
N SER A 202 7.84 12.87 -0.62
CA SER A 202 6.83 13.39 -1.53
C SER A 202 6.35 14.80 -1.15
N ILE A 203 6.38 15.16 0.13
CA ILE A 203 6.06 16.51 0.62
C ILE A 203 7.24 17.46 0.36
N TYR A 204 8.48 17.02 0.61
CA TYR A 204 9.65 17.89 0.40
C TYR A 204 9.99 18.10 -1.08
N LYS A 205 9.87 17.06 -1.91
CA LYS A 205 10.11 17.11 -3.35
C LYS A 205 8.79 17.27 -4.09
N LEU A 206 8.16 18.42 -3.92
CA LEU A 206 6.84 18.76 -4.47
C LEU A 206 6.79 18.65 -5.99
N ASP A 207 6.57 17.43 -6.48
CA ASP A 207 6.22 17.20 -7.86
C ASP A 207 4.71 17.35 -8.02
N LEU A 208 4.30 18.53 -8.48
CA LEU A 208 2.91 18.86 -8.79
C LEU A 208 2.45 18.26 -10.12
N THR A 209 3.31 17.50 -10.81
CA THR A 209 2.90 16.84 -12.04
C THR A 209 1.85 15.77 -11.71
N ARG A 210 0.64 16.00 -12.22
CA ARG A 210 -0.39 14.97 -12.21
C ARG A 210 0.10 13.78 -13.01
N PRO A 211 0.01 12.54 -12.51
CA PRO A 211 0.32 11.36 -13.32
C PRO A 211 -0.54 11.39 -14.59
N LYS A 212 0.11 11.56 -15.75
CA LYS A 212 -0.55 11.75 -17.06
C LYS A 212 -1.33 10.52 -17.53
N SER A 213 -1.13 9.37 -16.88
CA SER A 213 -1.83 8.11 -17.16
C SER A 213 -2.29 7.49 -15.85
N GLY A 214 -3.55 7.05 -15.79
CA GLY A 214 -4.03 6.24 -14.66
C GLY A 214 -3.23 4.93 -14.55
N PHE A 215 -2.90 4.54 -13.32
CA PHE A 215 -2.23 3.27 -13.01
C PHE A 215 -2.93 2.06 -13.66
N PHE A 216 -4.26 2.13 -13.79
CA PHE A 216 -5.13 1.11 -14.37
C PHE A 216 -5.21 1.09 -15.90
N SER A 217 -4.32 1.78 -16.63
CA SER A 217 -4.06 1.35 -18.00
C SER A 217 -3.58 -0.11 -17.92
N LYS A 218 -4.30 -1.06 -18.53
CA LYS A 218 -4.14 -2.52 -18.32
C LYS A 218 -2.68 -2.98 -18.23
N ARG A 219 -1.79 -2.38 -19.04
CA ARG A 219 -0.36 -2.70 -19.11
C ARG A 219 0.47 -2.21 -17.91
N LYS A 220 0.20 -1.02 -17.35
CA LYS A 220 0.95 -0.49 -16.20
C LYS A 220 0.52 -1.14 -14.89
N ALA A 221 -0.79 -1.35 -14.70
CA ALA A 221 -1.29 -2.11 -13.55
C ALA A 221 -0.64 -3.49 -13.49
N SER A 222 -0.57 -4.20 -14.61
CA SER A 222 0.10 -5.51 -14.68
C SER A 222 1.58 -5.44 -14.32
N LYS A 223 2.32 -4.39 -14.70
CA LYS A 223 3.74 -4.27 -14.35
C LYS A 223 3.96 -4.00 -12.85
N GLU A 224 3.12 -3.15 -12.26
CA GLU A 224 3.22 -2.80 -10.84
C GLU A 224 2.77 -3.95 -9.95
N VAL A 225 1.67 -4.63 -10.30
CA VAL A 225 1.22 -5.86 -9.64
C VAL A 225 2.33 -6.91 -9.69
N LYS A 226 2.97 -7.11 -10.84
CA LYS A 226 4.12 -8.03 -10.94
C LYS A 226 5.30 -7.66 -10.05
N ARG A 227 5.54 -6.37 -9.80
CA ARG A 227 6.61 -5.96 -8.86
C ARG A 227 6.21 -6.25 -7.42
N VAL A 228 4.94 -5.99 -7.07
CA VAL A 228 4.42 -6.34 -5.74
C VAL A 228 4.46 -7.85 -5.52
N GLU A 229 4.04 -8.65 -6.51
CA GLU A 229 4.17 -10.11 -6.47
C GLU A 229 5.63 -10.53 -6.32
N ASN A 230 6.55 -9.97 -7.12
CA ASN A 230 7.97 -10.29 -7.00
C ASN A 230 8.52 -10.01 -5.61
N PHE A 231 8.16 -8.86 -5.03
CA PHE A 231 8.54 -8.52 -3.66
C PHE A 231 7.99 -9.55 -2.67
N LEU A 232 6.68 -9.83 -2.73
CA LEU A 232 5.99 -10.71 -1.78
C LEU A 232 6.43 -12.18 -1.81
N TYR A 233 6.96 -12.66 -2.93
CA TYR A 233 7.36 -14.07 -3.07
C TYR A 233 8.87 -14.28 -3.03
N ASN A 234 9.67 -13.29 -3.46
CA ASN A 234 11.11 -13.47 -3.65
C ASN A 234 11.98 -12.55 -2.77
N GLU A 235 11.43 -11.47 -2.22
CA GLU A 235 12.22 -10.46 -1.48
C GLU A 235 11.77 -10.29 -0.02
N SER A 236 10.53 -10.67 0.32
CA SER A 236 9.96 -10.53 1.67
C SER A 236 10.21 -11.73 2.58
N LEU A 237 10.31 -11.47 3.88
CA LEU A 237 10.34 -12.53 4.91
C LEU A 237 9.06 -13.37 4.85
N PHE A 238 7.92 -12.74 4.60
CA PHE A 238 6.67 -13.45 4.35
C PHE A 238 6.76 -14.46 3.19
N GLY A 239 7.51 -14.13 2.13
CA GLY A 239 7.71 -15.00 0.98
C GLY A 239 8.50 -16.26 1.34
N GLU A 240 9.51 -16.12 2.20
CA GLU A 240 10.27 -17.25 2.73
C GLU A 240 9.38 -18.15 3.61
N TYR A 241 8.55 -17.53 4.45
CA TYR A 241 7.68 -18.24 5.37
C TYR A 241 6.44 -18.86 4.70
N ILE A 242 6.14 -18.50 3.45
CA ILE A 242 4.94 -18.98 2.74
C ILE A 242 4.86 -20.51 2.65
N ARG A 243 6.00 -21.19 2.67
CA ARG A 243 6.10 -22.66 2.65
C ARG A 243 5.83 -23.29 4.01
N ILE A 244 6.15 -22.56 5.08
CA ILE A 244 6.03 -23.00 6.48
C ILE A 244 4.61 -22.73 7.01
N ILE A 245 3.97 -21.65 6.55
CA ILE A 245 2.64 -21.23 7.02
C ILE A 245 1.57 -22.33 6.90
N PRO A 246 1.45 -23.09 5.80
CA PRO A 246 0.50 -24.21 5.71
C PRO A 246 0.74 -25.29 6.77
N ILE A 247 2.01 -25.59 7.08
CA ILE A 247 2.40 -26.56 8.11
C ILE A 247 1.97 -26.04 9.49
N LEU A 248 2.24 -24.77 9.79
CA LEU A 248 1.81 -24.12 11.03
C LEU A 248 0.28 -24.15 11.18
N ILE A 249 -0.46 -23.85 10.11
CA ILE A 249 -1.93 -23.89 10.09
C ILE A 249 -2.44 -25.29 10.48
N ILE A 250 -1.84 -26.35 9.92
CA ILE A 250 -2.20 -27.74 10.24
C ILE A 250 -1.87 -28.05 11.70
N GLN A 251 -0.66 -27.74 12.17
CA GLN A 251 -0.25 -28.01 13.55
C GLN A 251 -1.09 -27.26 14.59
N ILE A 252 -1.43 -25.99 14.33
CA ILE A 252 -2.32 -25.19 15.20
C ILE A 252 -3.70 -25.85 15.30
N LEU A 253 -4.22 -26.37 14.18
CA LEU A 253 -5.49 -27.10 14.16
C LEU A 253 -5.40 -28.42 14.94
N GLN A 254 -4.34 -29.21 14.72
CA GLN A 254 -4.09 -30.47 15.43
C GLN A 254 -4.04 -30.24 16.95
N ALA A 255 -3.26 -29.26 17.39
CA ALA A 255 -3.13 -28.90 18.81
C ALA A 255 -4.45 -28.41 19.42
N TYR A 256 -5.29 -27.69 18.67
CA TYR A 256 -6.54 -27.17 19.19
C TYR A 256 -7.66 -28.22 19.29
N LYS A 257 -7.75 -29.14 18.32
CA LYS A 257 -8.79 -30.19 18.32
C LYS A 257 -8.31 -31.54 18.86
N ASN A 258 -7.02 -31.67 19.17
CA ASN A 258 -6.37 -32.92 19.55
C ASN A 258 -6.58 -34.02 18.50
N ILE A 259 -6.36 -33.66 17.23
CA ILE A 259 -6.54 -34.54 16.06
C ILE A 259 -5.16 -34.77 15.45
N GLU A 260 -4.86 -36.02 15.09
CA GLU A 260 -3.71 -36.34 14.25
C GLU A 260 -4.10 -36.21 12.77
N ILE A 261 -3.48 -35.27 12.06
CA ILE A 261 -3.63 -35.10 10.61
C ILE A 261 -2.28 -35.43 9.99
N ASN A 262 -2.23 -36.32 8.99
CA ASN A 262 -0.98 -36.53 8.27
C ASN A 262 -0.60 -35.25 7.51
N ILE A 263 0.57 -34.68 7.82
CA ILE A 263 1.04 -33.41 7.25
C ILE A 263 1.20 -33.55 5.73
N ASP A 264 1.74 -34.67 5.24
CA ASP A 264 1.99 -34.88 3.81
C ASP A 264 0.68 -34.92 3.00
N GLU A 265 -0.34 -35.63 3.50
CA GLU A 265 -1.65 -35.70 2.84
C GLU A 265 -2.39 -34.35 2.88
N ALA A 266 -2.28 -33.62 3.98
CA ALA A 266 -2.88 -32.30 4.12
C ALA A 266 -2.19 -31.26 3.24
N MET A 267 -0.87 -31.35 3.07
CA MET A 267 -0.10 -30.52 2.14
C MET A 267 -0.45 -30.82 0.68
N ASP A 268 -0.55 -32.09 0.31
CA ASP A 268 -0.99 -32.50 -1.03
C ASP A 268 -2.40 -31.98 -1.34
N TYR A 269 -3.30 -32.02 -0.36
CA TYR A 269 -4.64 -31.45 -0.51
C TYR A 269 -4.58 -29.93 -0.65
N TYR A 270 -3.81 -29.25 0.22
CA TYR A 270 -3.64 -27.81 0.19
C TYR A 270 -3.11 -27.33 -1.17
N MET A 271 -2.07 -27.99 -1.70
CA MET A 271 -1.48 -27.67 -3.00
C MET A 271 -2.42 -27.96 -4.17
N LYS A 272 -3.21 -29.04 -4.10
CA LYS A 272 -4.26 -29.31 -5.11
C LYS A 272 -5.32 -28.21 -5.11
N VAL A 273 -5.79 -27.80 -3.93
CA VAL A 273 -6.80 -26.72 -3.82
C VAL A 273 -6.23 -25.37 -4.26
N ALA A 274 -4.99 -25.06 -3.90
CA ALA A 274 -4.29 -23.85 -4.35
C ALA A 274 -4.20 -23.79 -5.88
N ASN A 275 -3.79 -24.89 -6.52
CA ASN A 275 -3.66 -25.01 -7.98
C ASN A 275 -5.01 -25.00 -8.73
N THR A 276 -6.13 -25.28 -8.07
CA THR A 276 -7.48 -25.16 -8.68
C THR A 276 -8.02 -23.73 -8.68
N SER A 277 -7.43 -22.81 -7.91
CA SER A 277 -7.67 -21.38 -8.09
C SER A 277 -6.75 -20.89 -9.23
N GLY A 278 -7.33 -20.52 -10.37
CA GLY A 278 -6.65 -20.39 -11.66
C GLY A 278 -5.59 -19.28 -11.82
N ALA A 279 -4.81 -18.96 -10.79
CA ALA A 279 -3.69 -18.03 -10.84
C ALA A 279 -2.32 -18.71 -10.75
N ASP A 280 -2.21 -19.87 -10.07
CA ASP A 280 -0.91 -20.55 -9.92
C ASP A 280 -0.80 -21.73 -10.88
N LYS A 281 -0.22 -21.45 -12.06
CA LYS A 281 0.43 -22.50 -12.83
C LYS A 281 1.75 -22.87 -12.15
N PRO A 282 2.10 -24.16 -12.10
CA PRO A 282 3.13 -24.67 -11.21
C PRO A 282 4.50 -24.16 -11.64
N HIS A 283 5.20 -23.48 -10.72
CA HIS A 283 6.63 -23.64 -10.67
C HIS A 283 6.89 -25.08 -10.21
N SER A 284 7.14 -25.93 -11.20
CA SER A 284 7.60 -27.30 -10.99
C SER A 284 8.85 -27.28 -10.12
N PHE A 285 8.79 -27.97 -8.99
CA PHE A 285 9.96 -28.34 -8.21
C PHE A 285 10.82 -29.30 -9.05
N LEU A 286 11.92 -28.77 -9.58
CA LEU A 286 13.17 -29.46 -9.90
C LEU A 286 14.32 -28.53 -9.51
#